data_AF-A0A2J4P9M1-F1
#
_entry.id   AF-A0A2J4P9M1-F1
#
_cell.length_a   1.000
_cell.length_b   1.000
_cell.length_c   1.000
_cell.angle_alpha   90.00
_cell.angle_beta   90.00
_cell.angle_gamma   90.00
#
_symmetry.space_group_name_H-M   'P 1'
#
loop_
_entity.id
_entity.type
_entity.pdbx_description
1 polymer ?
#
loop_
_entity_poly.entity_id
_entity_poly.type
_entity_poly.pdbx_seq_one_letter_code
_entity_poly.pdbx_strand_id
1 'polypeptide(L)'
;THYAFSIAEADFALFAGRLNAAGVPVWKTNKSEGASHYFLDPDGHKLELHVGNLAQRLAACRAKPYKGMVFFGEDEQTAGNP
;
A
#
# COMPACT_ATOMS: atom_id res chain seq x y z
N THR A 1 4.27 -8.88 -10.79
CA THR A 1 5.28 -8.84 -9.72
C THR A 1 5.80 -7.43 -9.59
N HIS A 2 5.95 -6.92 -8.38
CA HIS A 2 6.54 -5.61 -8.08
C HIS A 2 7.18 -5.66 -6.68
N TYR A 3 8.05 -4.69 -6.38
CA TYR A 3 8.66 -4.52 -5.07
C TYR A 3 8.21 -3.19 -4.47
N ALA A 4 7.84 -3.21 -3.19
CA ALA A 4 7.36 -2.02 -2.49
C ALA A 4 8.38 -1.56 -1.43
N PHE A 5 8.61 -0.26 -1.38
CA PHE A 5 9.43 0.41 -0.37
C PHE A 5 8.52 1.25 0.53
N SER A 6 8.74 1.15 1.84
CA SER A 6 8.07 1.99 2.81
C SER A 6 8.61 3.42 2.75
N ILE A 7 7.71 4.40 2.81
CA ILE A 7 8.05 5.81 2.94
C ILE A 7 7.17 6.47 4.00
N ALA A 8 7.71 7.44 4.74
CA ALA A 8 6.92 8.23 5.66
C ALA A 8 5.89 9.07 4.88
N GLU A 9 4.72 9.27 5.47
CA GLU A 9 3.62 10.02 4.84
C GLU A 9 4.04 11.45 4.48
N ALA A 10 4.79 12.11 5.37
CA ALA A 10 5.29 13.47 5.18
C ALA A 10 6.23 13.60 3.97
N ASP A 11 6.95 12.52 3.60
CA ASP A 11 7.93 12.53 2.51
C ASP A 11 7.33 12.08 1.18
N PHE A 12 6.16 11.44 1.19
CA PHE A 12 5.56 10.80 0.02
C PHE A 12 5.37 11.77 -1.15
N ALA A 13 4.73 12.91 -0.91
CA ALA A 13 4.43 13.88 -1.96
C ALA A 13 5.70 14.49 -2.57
N LEU A 14 6.69 14.80 -1.72
CA LEU A 14 7.97 15.35 -2.14
C LEU A 14 8.74 14.34 -3.01
N PHE A 15 8.81 13.09 -2.57
CA PHE A 15 9.58 12.06 -3.25
C PHE A 15 8.92 11.64 -4.58
N ALA A 16 7.59 11.47 -4.60
CA ALA A 16 6.86 11.23 -5.84
C ALA A 16 7.03 12.40 -6.83
N GLY A 17 7.02 13.64 -6.34
CA GLY A 17 7.32 14.82 -7.15
C GLY A 17 8.71 14.78 -7.77
N ARG A 18 9.73 14.35 -7.02
CA ARG A 18 11.10 14.17 -7.53
C ARG A 18 11.19 13.10 -8.62
N LEU A 19 10.52 11.96 -8.45
CA LEU A 19 10.47 10.91 -9.47
C LEU A 19 9.83 11.41 -10.77
N ASN A 20 8.71 12.12 -10.66
CA ASN A 20 8.03 12.71 -11.82
C ASN A 20 8.93 13.75 -12.52
N ALA A 21 9.58 14.63 -11.77
CA ALA A 21 10.48 15.65 -12.31
C ALA A 21 11.73 15.05 -12.98
N ALA A 22 12.20 13.90 -12.50
CA ALA A 22 13.28 13.14 -13.12
C ALA A 22 12.84 12.33 -14.36
N GLY A 23 11.56 12.37 -14.74
CA GLY A 23 11.03 11.66 -15.90
C GLY A 23 10.93 10.15 -15.71
N VAL A 24 10.88 9.67 -14.45
CA VAL A 24 10.78 8.24 -14.16
C VAL A 24 9.42 7.71 -14.62
N PRO A 25 9.35 6.63 -15.43
CA PRO A 25 8.08 6.16 -15.97
C PRO A 25 7.14 5.61 -14.89
N VAL A 26 5.88 6.05 -14.94
CA VAL A 26 4.80 5.55 -14.08
C VAL A 26 4.06 4.42 -14.79
N TRP A 27 3.99 3.23 -14.19
CA TRP A 27 3.38 2.04 -14.84
C TRP A 27 1.96 1.74 -14.36
N LYS A 28 1.49 2.40 -13.30
CA LYS A 28 0.14 2.20 -12.75
C LYS A 28 -0.36 3.43 -12.01
N THR A 29 -1.61 3.80 -12.26
CA THR A 29 -2.32 4.80 -11.45
C THR A 29 -2.86 4.12 -10.19
N ASN A 30 -2.56 4.68 -9.02
CA ASN A 30 -3.13 4.20 -7.78
C ASN A 30 -4.65 4.50 -7.74
N LYS A 31 -5.44 3.48 -7.41
CA LYS A 31 -6.90 3.57 -7.23
C LYS A 31 -7.34 3.06 -5.85
N SER A 32 -6.38 2.76 -4.97
CA SER A 32 -6.64 2.23 -3.63
C SER A 32 -6.63 3.35 -2.59
N GLU A 33 -7.20 3.08 -1.42
CA GLU A 33 -7.33 4.06 -0.33
C GLU A 33 -5.99 4.46 0.31
N GLY A 34 -4.94 3.66 0.14
CA GLY A 34 -3.60 3.96 0.65
C GLY A 34 -2.78 4.81 -0.32
N ALA A 35 -1.84 5.60 0.19
CA ALA A 35 -0.91 6.36 -0.64
C ALA A 35 0.16 5.42 -1.23
N SER A 36 0.06 5.23 -2.54
CA SER A 36 0.99 4.43 -3.34
C SER A 36 1.39 5.16 -4.62
N HIS A 37 2.65 5.06 -5.00
CA HIS A 37 3.19 5.58 -6.26
C HIS A 37 3.97 4.48 -7.00
N TYR A 38 3.61 4.21 -8.25
CA TYR A 38 4.12 3.07 -9.02
C TYR A 38 5.03 3.53 -10.15
N PHE A 39 6.30 3.15 -10.11
CA PHE A 39 7.31 3.62 -11.05
C PHE A 39 8.23 2.49 -11.53
N LEU A 40 8.95 2.71 -12.62
CA LEU A 40 9.91 1.77 -13.19
C LEU A 40 11.34 2.19 -12.85
N ASP A 41 12.20 1.22 -12.60
CA ASP A 41 13.64 1.44 -12.63
C ASP A 41 14.18 1.39 -14.08
N PRO A 42 15.48 1.65 -14.32
CA PRO A 42 16.07 1.63 -15.65
C PRO A 42 15.93 0.28 -16.39
N ASP A 43 15.87 -0.83 -15.66
CA ASP A 43 15.74 -2.18 -16.21
C ASP A 43 14.27 -2.59 -16.43
N GLY A 44 13.31 -1.73 -16.05
CA GLY A 44 11.87 -1.97 -16.20
C GLY A 44 11.27 -2.80 -15.05
N HIS A 45 12.00 -2.97 -13.94
CA HIS A 45 11.45 -3.52 -12.72
C HIS A 45 10.36 -2.61 -12.15
N LYS A 46 9.25 -3.22 -11.75
CA LYS A 46 8.09 -2.53 -11.21
C LYS A 46 8.32 -2.26 -9.73
N LEU A 47 8.45 -0.98 -9.40
CA LEU A 47 8.63 -0.50 -8.04
C LEU A 47 7.37 0.24 -7.56
N GLU A 48 7.19 0.27 -6.24
CA GLU A 48 6.14 1.01 -5.54
C GLU A 48 6.73 1.74 -4.33
N LEU A 49 6.37 3.01 -4.15
CA LEU A 49 6.44 3.68 -2.86
C LEU A 49 5.11 3.50 -2.15
N HIS A 50 5.13 3.07 -0.90
CA HIS A 50 3.92 2.83 -0.12
C HIS A 50 4.02 3.50 1.25
N VAL A 51 2.99 4.27 1.58
CA VAL A 51 2.78 4.78 2.95
C VAL A 51 1.89 3.81 3.70
N GLY A 52 2.38 3.40 4.87
CA GLY A 52 1.65 2.55 5.80
C GLY A 52 2.25 1.16 5.91
N ASN A 53 1.65 0.37 6.79
CA ASN A 53 2.09 -0.99 7.11
C ASN A 53 0.95 -2.01 6.98
N LEU A 54 1.29 -3.28 7.18
CA LEU A 54 0.34 -4.38 7.09
C LEU A 54 -0.85 -4.22 8.07
N ALA A 55 -0.60 -3.78 9.31
CA ALA A 55 -1.65 -3.61 10.31
C ALA A 55 -2.68 -2.54 9.89
N GLN A 56 -2.20 -1.39 9.39
CA GLN A 56 -3.06 -0.32 8.85
C GLN A 56 -3.86 -0.81 7.64
N ARG A 57 -3.21 -1.60 6.76
CA ARG A 57 -3.88 -2.19 5.60
C ARG A 57 -4.98 -3.18 6.02
N LEU A 58 -4.71 -4.03 7.01
CA LEU A 58 -5.70 -4.95 7.56
C LEU A 58 -6.86 -4.19 8.21
N ALA A 59 -6.60 -3.14 8.98
CA ALA A 59 -7.63 -2.30 9.58
C ALA A 59 -8.52 -1.63 8.51
N ALA A 60 -7.93 -1.07 7.45
CA ALA A 60 -8.68 -0.50 6.33
C ALA A 60 -9.53 -1.57 5.63
N CYS A 61 -8.98 -2.76 5.40
CA CYS A 61 -9.73 -3.88 4.85
C CYS A 61 -10.87 -4.35 5.76
N ARG A 62 -10.75 -4.29 7.08
CA ARG A 62 -11.87 -4.62 8.00
C ARG A 62 -13.00 -3.60 7.88
N ALA A 63 -12.66 -2.32 7.67
CA ALA A 63 -13.65 -1.26 7.46
C ALA A 63 -14.34 -1.36 6.10
N LYS A 64 -13.60 -1.74 5.04
CA LYS A 64 -14.11 -1.93 3.67
C LYS A 64 -13.54 -3.21 3.05
N PRO A 65 -14.14 -4.36 3.36
CA PRO A 65 -13.60 -5.65 2.92
C PRO A 65 -13.73 -5.84 1.42
N TYR A 66 -12.75 -6.50 0.83
CA TYR A 66 -12.86 -7.00 -0.52
C TYR A 66 -13.93 -8.10 -0.61
N LYS A 67 -14.46 -8.34 -1.82
CA LYS A 67 -15.45 -9.39 -2.05
C LYS A 67 -14.89 -10.75 -1.64
N GLY A 68 -15.53 -11.39 -0.66
CA GLY A 68 -15.12 -12.71 -0.14
C GLY A 68 -13.90 -12.68 0.78
N MET A 69 -13.52 -11.50 1.31
CA MET A 69 -12.39 -11.39 2.23
C MET A 69 -12.69 -12.06 3.57
N VAL A 70 -11.77 -12.92 4.01
CA VAL A 70 -11.79 -13.57 5.33
C VAL A 70 -10.53 -13.15 6.08
N PHE A 71 -10.68 -12.80 7.35
CA PHE A 71 -9.56 -12.47 8.23
C PHE A 71 -9.26 -13.69 9.12
N PHE A 72 -7.98 -13.97 9.33
CA PHE A 72 -7.51 -15.07 10.17
C PHE A 72 -6.59 -14.50 11.27
N GLY A 73 -6.63 -15.08 12.47
CA GLY A 73 -5.71 -14.75 13.56
C GLY A 73 -6.20 -13.75 14.63
N GLU A 74 -7.51 -13.51 14.74
CA GLU A 74 -8.09 -12.68 15.80
C GLU A 74 -9.34 -13.32 16.45
N ASP A 75 -9.31 -14.64 16.68
CA ASP A 75 -10.30 -15.32 17.52
C ASP A 75 -9.62 -16.39 18.39
N GLU A 76 -9.15 -15.99 19.57
CA GLU A 76 -9.04 -16.91 20.72
C GLU A 76 -9.38 -16.25 22.07
N GLN A 77 -9.95 -15.04 22.08
CA GLN A 77 -10.27 -14.37 23.35
C GLN A 77 -11.43 -13.35 23.31
N THR A 78 -12.54 -13.66 22.63
CA THR A 78 -13.84 -12.99 22.90
C THR A 78 -15.02 -13.92 22.65
N ALA A 79 -14.88 -15.20 22.99
CA ALA A 79 -16.03 -16.11 23.14
C ALA A 79 -16.35 -16.29 24.64
N GLY A 80 -16.73 -15.19 25.28
CA GLY A 80 -17.62 -15.14 26.43
C GLY A 80 -18.47 -13.90 26.23
N ASN A 81 -19.80 -13.88 26.26
CA ASN A 81 -20.86 -14.77 26.71
C ASN A 81 -22.15 -14.28 25.95
N PRO A 82 -23.35 -14.91 25.98
CA PRO A 82 -23.97 -15.71 27.04
C PRO A 82 -24.22 -17.19 26.70
#